data_AF-A0A841BMP3-F1
#
_entry.id   AF-A0A841BMP3-F1
#
_cell.length_a   1.000
_cell.length_b   1.000
_cell.length_c   1.000
_cell.angle_alpha   90.00
_cell.angle_beta   90.00
_cell.angle_gamma   90.00
#
_symmetry.space_group_name_H-M   'P 1'
#
loop_
_entity.id
_entity.type
_entity.pdbx_description
1 polymer ?
#
loop_
_entity_poly.entity_id
_entity_poly.type
_entity_poly.pdbx_seq_one_letter_code
_entity_poly.pdbx_strand_id
1 'polypeptide(L)'
;MRRMTILAPLAAVFVIAAGAGCANKQQNSATSPPTVSTDLGSSSAAPATSAPAKPSPAKSASPAAASWPAPEDCVSYNPGNLSVHYEAGIYQVNDGSKVVLRLHGGPGEQVGEQGLALAKRYRKHCFLGRDNSREEKYSYIFDYWRNETGSKPTIPGLDDLCSDYDRRNLTVEDMGDGNGWRVKDHDHVLHLFDNGDDARDGKLVLAKYSRICFVGGSGDESQGQDQVSFS
;
A
#
# COMPACT_ATOMS: atom_id res chain seq x y z
N MET A 1 19.55 16.15 54.08
CA MET A 1 20.29 15.01 54.70
C MET A 1 19.51 13.72 54.52
N ARG A 2 20.06 12.78 53.74
CA ARG A 2 19.83 11.31 53.63
C ARG A 2 20.13 10.92 52.17
N ARG A 3 21.39 10.50 51.89
CA ARG A 3 21.88 9.10 51.71
C ARG A 3 21.31 8.47 50.43
N MET A 4 22.09 8.36 49.34
CA MET A 4 23.20 7.44 49.01
C MET A 4 22.71 6.22 48.20
N THR A 5 23.19 6.15 46.94
CA THR A 5 23.68 4.99 46.14
C THR A 5 22.75 3.74 45.99
N ILE A 6 22.67 3.05 44.84
CA ILE A 6 23.70 2.17 44.24
C ILE A 6 23.36 1.93 42.76
N LEU A 7 24.37 2.09 41.89
CA LEU A 7 24.43 1.54 40.53
C LEU A 7 24.77 0.04 40.58
N ALA A 8 24.13 -0.77 39.75
CA ALA A 8 24.57 -2.13 39.44
C ALA A 8 24.53 -2.34 37.91
N PRO A 9 25.66 -2.71 37.26
CA PRO A 9 25.65 -3.15 35.87
C PRO A 9 25.51 -4.68 35.83
N LEU A 10 24.52 -5.16 35.08
CA LEU A 10 24.39 -6.58 34.73
C LEU A 10 25.00 -6.78 33.34
N ALA A 11 26.17 -7.41 33.32
CA ALA A 11 26.84 -7.90 32.13
C ALA A 11 26.05 -9.10 31.57
N ALA A 12 25.59 -9.02 30.33
CA ALA A 12 25.03 -10.15 29.60
C ALA A 12 26.14 -10.79 28.73
N VAL A 13 26.37 -12.08 28.98
CA VAL A 13 27.33 -12.94 28.31
C VAL A 13 26.81 -13.29 26.90
N PHE A 14 27.61 -12.97 25.87
CA PHE A 14 27.42 -13.48 24.51
C PHE A 14 27.83 -14.94 24.44
N VAL A 15 26.91 -15.82 24.05
CA VAL A 15 27.22 -17.20 23.62
C VAL A 15 27.17 -17.22 22.09
N ILE A 16 28.34 -17.39 21.48
CA ILE A 16 28.49 -17.65 20.05
C ILE A 16 28.42 -19.17 19.87
N ALA A 17 27.41 -19.67 19.16
CA ALA A 17 27.37 -21.04 18.67
C ALA A 17 27.65 -21.00 17.15
N ALA A 18 28.82 -21.51 16.77
CA ALA A 18 29.21 -21.75 15.39
C ALA A 18 29.01 -23.23 15.05
N GLY A 19 28.57 -23.51 13.82
CA GLY A 19 29.15 -24.59 13.05
C GLY A 19 28.25 -25.75 12.65
N ALA A 20 28.18 -25.90 11.32
CA ALA A 20 28.20 -27.15 10.55
C ALA A 20 26.91 -28.00 10.45
N GLY A 21 26.42 -28.12 9.21
CA GLY A 21 25.45 -29.14 8.82
C GLY A 21 25.26 -29.18 7.30
N CYS A 22 26.09 -29.97 6.65
CA CYS A 22 26.18 -30.12 5.20
C CYS A 22 24.92 -30.73 4.55
N ALA A 23 24.64 -30.24 3.34
CA ALA A 23 24.24 -30.97 2.13
C ALA A 23 23.39 -32.24 2.27
N ASN A 24 22.20 -32.24 1.66
CA ASN A 24 21.69 -33.47 1.05
C ASN A 24 20.83 -33.24 -0.20
N LYS A 25 21.33 -33.80 -1.31
CA LYS A 25 20.66 -34.33 -2.51
C LYS A 25 19.38 -33.67 -3.02
N GLN A 26 19.51 -32.98 -4.14
CA GLN A 26 18.47 -32.92 -5.15
C GLN A 26 19.03 -33.35 -6.51
N GLN A 27 18.13 -33.88 -7.35
CA GLN A 27 18.25 -34.17 -8.77
C GLN A 27 18.65 -35.60 -9.15
N ASN A 28 17.62 -36.44 -9.28
CA ASN A 28 17.44 -37.27 -10.46
C ASN A 28 15.94 -37.46 -10.68
N SER A 29 15.44 -36.93 -11.79
CA SER A 29 14.54 -37.64 -12.72
C SER A 29 14.21 -36.72 -13.88
N ALA A 30 14.79 -37.06 -15.03
CA ALA A 30 14.42 -36.56 -16.33
C ALA A 30 13.03 -37.06 -16.71
N THR A 31 12.18 -36.17 -17.23
CA THR A 31 11.06 -36.54 -18.09
C THR A 31 10.99 -35.54 -19.25
N SER A 32 11.08 -36.09 -20.46
CA SER A 32 11.15 -35.43 -21.76
C SER A 32 9.91 -34.59 -22.10
N PRO A 33 10.04 -33.61 -23.02
CA PRO A 33 8.96 -32.71 -23.44
C PRO A 33 8.03 -33.36 -24.49
N PRO A 34 6.72 -33.06 -24.47
CA PRO A 34 5.86 -33.32 -25.62
C PRO A 34 5.92 -32.18 -26.65
N THR A 35 6.50 -32.52 -27.79
CA THR A 35 6.08 -32.23 -29.18
C THR A 35 5.27 -30.96 -29.47
N VAL A 36 5.93 -30.01 -30.13
CA VAL A 36 5.33 -28.94 -30.94
C VAL A 36 4.75 -29.56 -32.22
N SER A 37 3.49 -29.25 -32.55
CA SER A 37 2.95 -29.47 -33.89
C SER A 37 2.49 -28.15 -34.49
N THR A 38 3.03 -27.92 -35.67
CA THR A 38 2.95 -26.74 -36.51
C THR A 38 1.76 -26.90 -37.45
N ASP A 39 0.73 -26.06 -37.33
CA ASP A 39 -0.32 -25.97 -38.35
C ASP A 39 0.02 -24.87 -39.37
N LEU A 40 0.43 -25.31 -40.55
CA LEU A 40 0.58 -24.51 -41.76
C LEU A 40 -0.75 -24.54 -42.54
N GLY A 41 -1.61 -23.55 -42.27
CA GLY A 41 -2.80 -23.27 -43.08
C GLY A 41 -2.53 -22.14 -44.08
N SER A 42 -2.07 -22.48 -45.28
CA SER A 42 -2.15 -21.58 -46.44
C SER A 42 -3.56 -21.57 -47.01
N SER A 43 -4.18 -20.40 -47.13
CA SER A 43 -5.25 -20.18 -48.10
C SER A 43 -5.14 -18.79 -48.71
N SER A 44 -5.05 -18.78 -50.04
CA SER A 44 -4.86 -17.64 -50.91
C SER A 44 -6.13 -17.44 -51.73
N ALA A 45 -6.70 -16.23 -51.73
CA ALA A 45 -7.51 -15.70 -52.84
C ALA A 45 -7.81 -14.19 -52.66
N ALA A 46 -7.07 -13.38 -53.43
CA ALA A 46 -7.46 -12.24 -54.28
C ALA A 46 -8.39 -11.08 -53.80
N PRO A 47 -8.21 -9.87 -54.38
CA PRO A 47 -8.67 -8.61 -53.80
C PRO A 47 -10.03 -8.16 -54.35
N ALA A 48 -10.93 -7.72 -53.46
CA ALA A 48 -12.10 -6.94 -53.83
C ALA A 48 -11.82 -5.46 -53.60
N THR A 49 -11.77 -4.71 -54.69
CA THR A 49 -11.65 -3.26 -54.74
C THR A 49 -12.93 -2.62 -54.21
N SER A 50 -12.87 -1.97 -53.05
CA SER A 50 -13.90 -1.06 -52.58
C SER A 50 -13.26 0.29 -52.23
N ALA A 51 -13.84 1.34 -52.81
CA ALA A 51 -13.40 2.72 -52.73
C ALA A 51 -13.29 3.23 -51.28
N PRO A 52 -12.42 4.21 -51.00
CA PRO A 52 -12.16 4.70 -49.66
C PRO A 52 -13.37 5.49 -49.14
N ALA A 53 -14.15 4.88 -48.24
CA ALA A 53 -15.00 5.63 -47.34
C ALA A 53 -14.08 6.43 -46.39
N LYS A 54 -14.17 7.76 -46.48
CA LYS A 54 -13.47 8.71 -45.62
C LYS A 54 -13.69 8.30 -44.15
N PRO A 55 -12.64 7.93 -43.39
CA PRO A 55 -12.82 7.59 -41.99
C PRO A 55 -13.32 8.84 -41.27
N SER A 56 -14.57 8.78 -40.81
CA SER A 56 -15.05 9.70 -39.78
C SER A 56 -14.06 9.68 -38.63
N PRO A 57 -13.68 10.83 -38.05
CA PRO A 57 -12.78 10.86 -36.91
C PRO A 57 -13.41 10.02 -35.80
N ALA A 58 -12.81 8.88 -35.51
CA ALA A 58 -13.14 8.07 -34.35
C ALA A 58 -12.97 9.00 -33.14
N LYS A 59 -14.09 9.37 -32.53
CA LYS A 59 -14.13 10.08 -31.27
C LYS A 59 -13.30 9.23 -30.31
N SER A 60 -12.09 9.69 -29.96
CA SER A 60 -11.24 9.03 -28.99
C SER A 60 -12.09 8.74 -27.76
N ALA A 61 -12.35 7.46 -27.51
CA ALA A 61 -13.03 7.04 -26.30
C ALA A 61 -12.16 7.52 -25.14
N SER A 62 -12.72 8.38 -24.30
CA SER A 62 -12.09 8.78 -23.05
C SER A 62 -11.77 7.49 -22.29
N PRO A 63 -10.56 7.31 -21.74
CA PRO A 63 -10.22 6.11 -20.98
C PRO A 63 -11.29 5.85 -19.93
N ALA A 64 -11.82 4.63 -19.87
CA ALA A 64 -12.73 4.23 -18.81
C ALA A 64 -12.06 4.55 -17.46
N ALA A 65 -12.78 5.24 -16.58
CA ALA A 65 -12.26 5.53 -15.24
C ALA A 65 -11.87 4.21 -14.57
N ALA A 66 -10.68 4.15 -13.96
CA ALA A 66 -10.19 2.95 -13.28
C ALA A 66 -11.27 2.39 -12.34
N SER A 67 -11.46 1.07 -12.28
CA SER A 67 -12.35 0.48 -11.27
C SER A 67 -11.69 0.52 -9.89
N TRP A 68 -12.48 0.53 -8.82
CA TRP A 68 -11.96 0.25 -7.48
C TRP A 68 -11.63 -1.24 -7.34
N PRO A 69 -10.70 -1.63 -6.44
CA PRO A 69 -10.47 -3.03 -6.08
C PRO A 69 -11.74 -3.75 -5.62
N ALA A 70 -11.82 -5.06 -5.86
CA ALA A 70 -12.93 -5.90 -5.44
C ALA A 70 -12.47 -7.33 -5.07
N PRO A 71 -12.92 -7.90 -3.94
CA PRO A 71 -13.84 -7.32 -2.97
C PRO A 71 -13.20 -6.19 -2.15
N GLU A 72 -14.03 -5.27 -1.65
CA GLU A 72 -13.58 -4.16 -0.80
C GLU A 72 -13.37 -4.63 0.65
N ASP A 73 -12.19 -4.43 1.23
CA ASP A 73 -11.97 -4.43 2.68
C ASP A 73 -12.08 -2.99 3.20
N CYS A 74 -13.29 -2.58 3.60
CA CYS A 74 -13.56 -1.22 4.08
C CYS A 74 -14.34 -1.20 5.39
N VAL A 75 -13.90 -0.34 6.30
CA VAL A 75 -14.63 0.07 7.50
C VAL A 75 -15.45 1.32 7.18
N SER A 76 -16.78 1.21 7.29
CA SER A 76 -17.69 2.36 7.19
C SER A 76 -17.91 2.99 8.57
N TYR A 77 -17.91 4.32 8.62
CA TYR A 77 -18.01 5.09 9.85
C TYR A 77 -18.80 6.40 9.67
N ASN A 78 -19.15 7.07 10.78
CA ASN A 78 -19.82 8.35 10.76
C ASN A 78 -18.85 9.54 10.91
N PRO A 79 -18.55 10.31 9.85
CA PRO A 79 -17.64 11.45 9.93
C PRO A 79 -18.19 12.65 10.73
N GLY A 80 -19.51 12.68 10.98
CA GLY A 80 -20.15 13.74 11.77
C GLY A 80 -20.00 13.57 13.28
N ASN A 81 -19.50 12.43 13.75
CA ASN A 81 -19.38 12.09 15.17
C ASN A 81 -17.96 11.62 15.53
N LEU A 82 -16.94 12.27 14.96
CA LEU A 82 -15.55 11.89 15.19
C LEU A 82 -14.96 12.56 16.44
N SER A 83 -14.28 11.77 17.26
CA SER A 83 -13.48 12.23 18.41
C SER A 83 -12.08 11.62 18.38
N VAL A 84 -11.13 12.30 19.01
CA VAL A 84 -9.75 11.83 19.17
C VAL A 84 -9.50 11.54 20.64
N HIS A 85 -8.88 10.40 20.92
CA HIS A 85 -8.41 10.02 22.24
C HIS A 85 -6.93 9.65 22.16
N TYR A 86 -6.13 10.11 23.12
CA TYR A 86 -4.71 9.75 23.20
C TYR A 86 -4.49 8.85 24.41
N GLU A 87 -3.86 7.70 24.19
CA GLU A 87 -3.51 6.76 25.25
C GLU A 87 -2.27 5.96 24.86
N ALA A 88 -1.31 5.85 25.79
CA ALA A 88 -0.14 5.00 25.67
C ALA A 88 0.64 5.15 24.34
N GLY A 89 0.84 6.38 23.86
CA GLY A 89 1.60 6.65 22.63
C GLY A 89 0.79 6.49 21.34
N ILE A 90 -0.53 6.33 21.44
CA ILE A 90 -1.42 6.11 20.29
C ILE A 90 -2.58 7.11 20.34
N TYR A 91 -2.75 7.84 19.24
CA TYR A 91 -3.97 8.58 18.93
C TYR A 91 -4.99 7.64 18.29
N GLN A 92 -6.20 7.60 18.84
CA GLN A 92 -7.32 6.83 18.32
C GLN A 92 -8.43 7.78 17.86
N VAL A 93 -8.79 7.71 16.58
CA VAL A 93 -9.95 8.41 16.03
C VAL A 93 -11.16 7.48 16.12
N ASN A 94 -12.23 7.91 16.79
CA ASN A 94 -13.44 7.13 17.01
C ASN A 94 -14.66 7.82 16.40
N ASP A 95 -15.62 7.06 15.86
CA ASP A 95 -16.90 7.61 15.36
C ASP A 95 -18.04 7.58 16.39
N GLY A 96 -17.70 7.29 17.65
CA GLY A 96 -18.61 7.03 18.77
C GLY A 96 -19.03 5.57 18.93
N SER A 97 -18.86 4.73 17.90
CA SER A 97 -19.17 3.29 17.97
C SER A 97 -17.96 2.38 17.79
N LYS A 98 -16.96 2.85 17.02
CA LYS A 98 -15.75 2.08 16.72
C LYS A 98 -14.54 2.98 16.53
N VAL A 99 -13.35 2.38 16.66
CA VAL A 99 -12.09 3.00 16.23
C VAL A 99 -12.03 2.98 14.70
N VAL A 100 -11.84 4.15 14.11
CA VAL A 100 -11.68 4.36 12.65
C VAL A 100 -10.21 4.32 12.25
N LEU A 101 -9.35 4.88 13.10
CA LEU A 101 -7.93 5.07 12.83
C LEU A 101 -7.13 5.00 14.12
N ARG A 102 -5.94 4.42 14.05
CA ARG A 102 -4.92 4.47 15.12
C ARG A 102 -3.64 5.04 14.52
N LEU A 103 -3.01 5.95 15.24
CA LEU A 103 -1.79 6.61 14.80
C LEU A 103 -0.82 6.70 15.97
N HIS A 104 0.42 6.27 15.74
CA HIS A 104 1.49 6.46 16.73
C HIS A 104 1.94 7.92 16.77
N GLY A 105 2.19 8.42 17.98
CA GLY A 105 2.72 9.76 18.20
C GLY A 105 2.87 10.08 19.68
N GLY A 106 3.72 11.06 19.99
CA GLY A 106 3.90 11.61 21.33
C GLY A 106 2.75 12.52 21.77
N PRO A 107 2.60 12.76 23.09
CA PRO A 107 1.58 13.65 23.61
C PRO A 107 1.81 15.09 23.11
N GLY A 108 0.77 15.72 22.56
CA GLY A 108 0.83 17.10 22.05
C GLY A 108 1.31 17.22 20.60
N GLU A 109 1.61 16.11 19.93
CA GLU A 109 1.84 16.10 18.49
C GLU A 109 0.54 16.31 17.70
N GLN A 110 0.68 16.80 16.47
CA GLN A 110 -0.45 17.09 15.59
C GLN A 110 -1.04 15.84 14.92
N VAL A 111 -0.45 14.66 15.14
CA VAL A 111 -0.83 13.40 14.48
C VAL A 111 -2.31 13.06 14.70
N GLY A 112 -2.82 13.23 15.92
CA GLY A 112 -4.24 13.03 16.21
C GLY A 112 -5.17 13.98 15.45
N GLU A 113 -4.76 15.25 15.31
CA GLU A 113 -5.51 16.27 14.58
C GLU A 113 -5.48 16.02 13.06
N GLN A 114 -4.34 15.59 12.54
CA GLN A 114 -4.16 15.15 11.15
C GLN A 114 -5.10 13.98 10.83
N GLY A 115 -5.09 12.94 11.66
CA GLY A 115 -5.98 11.79 11.52
C GLY A 115 -7.46 12.16 11.60
N LEU A 116 -7.84 13.04 12.53
CA LEU A 116 -9.22 13.54 12.65
C LEU A 116 -9.65 14.32 11.40
N ALA A 117 -8.80 15.22 10.91
CA ALA A 117 -9.07 16.02 9.73
C ALA A 117 -9.19 15.13 8.48
N LEU A 118 -8.34 14.11 8.34
CA LEU A 118 -8.43 13.11 7.27
C LEU A 118 -9.74 12.33 7.34
N ALA A 119 -10.08 11.75 8.51
CA ALA A 119 -11.30 10.98 8.69
C ALA A 119 -12.58 11.81 8.45
N LYS A 120 -12.56 13.12 8.72
CA LYS A 120 -13.70 14.02 8.42
C LYS A 120 -13.96 14.19 6.91
N ARG A 121 -12.96 13.96 6.05
CA ARG A 121 -13.10 14.10 4.58
C ARG A 121 -13.86 12.95 3.95
N TYR A 122 -13.96 11.79 4.61
CA TYR A 122 -14.41 10.54 4.00
C TYR A 122 -15.46 9.81 4.85
N ARG A 123 -16.05 8.74 4.30
CA ARG A 123 -17.03 7.88 5.01
C ARG A 123 -16.58 6.42 5.12
N LYS A 124 -15.52 6.06 4.41
CA LYS A 124 -14.93 4.72 4.38
C LYS A 124 -13.42 4.81 4.51
N HIS A 125 -12.87 3.96 5.37
CA HIS A 125 -11.44 3.67 5.47
C HIS A 125 -11.23 2.24 4.97
N CYS A 126 -10.42 2.07 3.93
CA CYS A 126 -10.26 0.82 3.21
C CYS A 126 -8.80 0.38 3.20
N PHE A 127 -8.58 -0.91 2.99
CA PHE A 127 -7.29 -1.55 3.13
C PHE A 127 -7.04 -2.53 2.00
N LEU A 128 -5.77 -2.73 1.64
CA LEU A 128 -5.28 -3.86 0.86
C LEU A 128 -4.19 -4.59 1.66
N GLY A 129 -4.11 -5.92 1.55
CA GLY A 129 -3.10 -6.73 2.22
C GLY A 129 -3.24 -6.87 3.74
N ARG A 130 -4.39 -6.54 4.35
CA ARG A 130 -4.59 -6.63 5.82
C ARG A 130 -4.47 -8.04 6.39
N ASP A 131 -4.64 -9.06 5.56
CA ASP A 131 -4.50 -10.47 5.87
C ASP A 131 -3.08 -11.02 5.62
N ASN A 132 -2.13 -10.17 5.20
CA ASN A 132 -0.75 -10.59 4.99
C ASN A 132 -0.09 -11.12 6.29
N SER A 133 0.90 -12.00 6.10
CA SER A 133 1.59 -12.75 7.16
C SER A 133 3.08 -12.42 7.27
N ARG A 134 3.54 -11.31 6.67
CA ARG A 134 4.94 -10.88 6.75
C ARG A 134 5.31 -10.42 8.16
N GLU A 135 6.60 -10.52 8.49
CA GLU A 135 7.13 -10.04 9.77
C GLU A 135 6.90 -8.53 9.93
N GLU A 136 7.20 -7.73 8.90
CA GLU A 136 6.91 -6.30 8.84
C GLU A 136 5.51 -6.02 8.27
N LYS A 137 4.49 -6.67 8.81
CA LYS A 137 3.13 -6.69 8.26
C LYS A 137 2.60 -5.33 7.80
N TYR A 138 2.79 -4.29 8.61
CA TYR A 138 2.21 -2.96 8.38
C TYR A 138 2.83 -2.24 7.17
N SER A 139 4.09 -2.52 6.81
CA SER A 139 4.74 -1.98 5.61
C SER A 139 4.06 -2.43 4.32
N TYR A 140 3.27 -3.52 4.37
CA TYR A 140 2.60 -4.13 3.23
C TYR A 140 1.08 -3.95 3.25
N ILE A 141 0.56 -3.19 4.23
CA ILE A 141 -0.86 -2.81 4.27
C ILE A 141 -0.99 -1.44 3.60
N PHE A 142 -1.86 -1.35 2.60
CA PHE A 142 -2.14 -0.08 1.92
C PHE A 142 -3.51 0.45 2.33
N ASP A 143 -3.48 1.57 3.03
CA ASP A 143 -4.68 2.28 3.47
C ASP A 143 -5.13 3.25 2.38
N TYR A 144 -6.45 3.38 2.21
CA TYR A 144 -7.03 4.36 1.30
C TYR A 144 -8.43 4.75 1.74
N TRP A 145 -8.86 5.95 1.35
CA TRP A 145 -10.09 6.54 1.84
C TRP A 145 -11.09 6.75 0.72
N ARG A 146 -12.38 6.61 1.02
CA ARG A 146 -13.44 6.65 0.01
C ARG A 146 -14.69 7.35 0.49
N ASN A 147 -15.53 7.69 -0.49
CA ASN A 147 -16.82 8.34 -0.31
C ASN A 147 -16.67 9.69 0.41
N GLU A 148 -16.13 10.67 -0.32
CA GLU A 148 -15.95 12.02 0.18
C GLU A 148 -17.24 12.58 0.84
N THR A 149 -17.06 13.30 1.93
CA THR A 149 -18.16 13.97 2.64
C THR A 149 -18.51 15.32 2.04
N GLY A 150 -17.63 15.87 1.19
CA GLY A 150 -17.63 17.26 0.75
C GLY A 150 -16.95 18.21 1.74
N SER A 151 -16.63 17.75 2.95
CA SER A 151 -15.86 18.51 3.93
C SER A 151 -14.38 18.55 3.54
N LYS A 152 -13.76 19.72 3.65
CA LYS A 152 -12.33 19.93 3.35
C LYS A 152 -11.62 20.60 4.54
N PRO A 153 -11.60 19.97 5.73
CA PRO A 153 -10.82 20.51 6.83
C PRO A 153 -9.35 20.54 6.44
N THR A 154 -8.65 21.59 6.88
CA THR A 154 -7.20 21.67 6.76
C THR A 154 -6.57 20.54 7.56
N ILE A 155 -5.72 19.74 6.92
CA ILE A 155 -4.87 18.77 7.60
C ILE A 155 -3.56 19.52 7.93
N PRO A 156 -3.18 19.65 9.21
CA PRO A 156 -1.95 20.36 9.56
C PRO A 156 -0.71 19.72 8.94
N GLY A 157 0.16 20.53 8.33
CA GLY A 157 1.39 20.05 7.69
C GLY A 157 1.17 19.18 6.44
N LEU A 158 -0.04 19.18 5.84
CA LEU A 158 -0.40 18.26 4.76
C LEU A 158 0.62 18.20 3.61
N ASP A 159 1.16 19.34 3.19
CA ASP A 159 2.09 19.37 2.07
C ASP A 159 3.44 18.70 2.38
N ASP A 160 3.85 18.66 3.65
CA ASP A 160 5.06 17.97 4.10
C ASP A 160 4.82 16.45 4.25
N LEU A 161 3.56 16.02 4.33
CA LEU A 161 3.18 14.61 4.48
C LEU A 161 3.00 13.90 3.13
N CYS A 162 2.92 14.65 2.03
CA CYS A 162 2.45 14.16 0.75
C CYS A 162 3.51 14.29 -0.35
N SER A 163 3.72 13.20 -1.08
CA SER A 163 4.52 13.15 -2.30
C SER A 163 3.63 13.04 -3.53
N ASP A 164 3.90 13.87 -4.54
CA ASP A 164 3.21 13.81 -5.83
C ASP A 164 3.78 12.67 -6.71
N TYR A 165 2.97 12.18 -7.67
CA TYR A 165 3.42 11.21 -8.69
C TYR A 165 2.58 11.30 -9.98
N ASP A 166 3.10 10.77 -11.08
CA ASP A 166 2.37 10.63 -12.35
C ASP A 166 1.57 9.32 -12.38
N ARG A 167 0.27 9.43 -12.14
CA ARG A 167 -0.70 8.32 -12.25
C ARG A 167 -0.73 7.61 -13.61
N ARG A 168 -0.20 8.22 -14.68
CA ARG A 168 -0.12 7.61 -16.02
C ARG A 168 1.07 6.69 -16.18
N ASN A 169 2.06 6.77 -15.28
CA ASN A 169 3.32 6.05 -15.33
C ASN A 169 3.47 4.99 -14.22
N LEU A 170 2.34 4.58 -13.62
CA LEU A 170 2.34 3.58 -12.56
C LEU A 170 2.75 2.20 -13.09
N THR A 171 3.78 1.61 -12.49
CA THR A 171 4.20 0.24 -12.78
C THR A 171 4.11 -0.63 -11.53
N VAL A 172 3.88 -1.93 -11.75
CA VAL A 172 3.85 -2.96 -10.71
C VAL A 172 5.06 -3.84 -10.95
N GLU A 173 5.87 -4.06 -9.92
CA GLU A 173 7.12 -4.79 -10.02
C GLU A 173 7.21 -5.84 -8.89
N ASP A 174 7.58 -7.06 -9.26
CA ASP A 174 8.00 -8.11 -8.31
C ASP A 174 9.43 -7.79 -7.85
N MET A 175 9.65 -7.70 -6.54
CA MET A 175 10.96 -7.39 -5.98
C MET A 175 11.89 -8.61 -5.89
N GLY A 176 11.41 -9.80 -6.28
CA GLY A 176 12.18 -11.05 -6.26
C GLY A 176 12.44 -11.58 -4.86
N ASP A 177 12.92 -12.82 -4.77
CA ASP A 177 13.39 -13.48 -3.54
C ASP A 177 12.39 -13.44 -2.36
N GLY A 178 11.08 -13.38 -2.65
CA GLY A 178 10.04 -13.30 -1.65
C GLY A 178 9.92 -11.95 -0.95
N ASN A 179 10.59 -10.90 -1.44
CA ASN A 179 10.53 -9.55 -0.87
C ASN A 179 9.17 -8.86 -1.10
N GLY A 180 8.30 -9.44 -1.93
CA GLY A 180 6.97 -8.92 -2.21
C GLY A 180 6.94 -8.10 -3.49
N TRP A 181 5.93 -7.26 -3.59
CA TRP A 181 5.62 -6.48 -4.77
C TRP A 181 5.61 -5.00 -4.44
N ARG A 182 5.78 -4.14 -5.45
CA ARG A 182 5.70 -2.69 -5.27
C ARG A 182 4.97 -2.01 -6.40
N VAL A 183 4.32 -0.89 -6.09
CA VAL A 183 3.85 0.07 -7.08
C VAL A 183 4.76 1.29 -7.07
N LYS A 184 5.17 1.75 -8.25
CA LYS A 184 6.09 2.87 -8.42
C LYS A 184 5.69 3.77 -9.58
N ASP A 185 6.12 5.03 -9.50
CA ASP A 185 6.21 5.96 -10.62
C ASP A 185 7.69 6.18 -10.96
N HIS A 186 8.13 5.68 -12.12
CA HIS A 186 9.56 5.63 -12.47
C HIS A 186 10.41 4.98 -11.36
N ASP A 187 11.32 5.73 -10.72
CA ASP A 187 12.15 5.26 -9.62
C ASP A 187 11.53 5.51 -8.24
N HIS A 188 10.44 6.26 -8.15
CA HIS A 188 9.74 6.58 -6.91
C HIS A 188 8.82 5.42 -6.51
N VAL A 189 9.23 4.66 -5.50
CA VAL A 189 8.39 3.61 -4.89
C VAL A 189 7.29 4.28 -4.08
N LEU A 190 6.03 3.99 -4.44
CA LEU A 190 4.86 4.56 -3.77
C LEU A 190 4.43 3.68 -2.60
N HIS A 191 4.34 2.36 -2.80
CA HIS A 191 3.96 1.44 -1.72
C HIS A 191 4.41 0.00 -1.97
N LEU A 192 4.58 -0.77 -0.90
CA LEU A 192 4.90 -2.19 -0.91
C LEU A 192 3.66 -3.04 -0.66
N PHE A 193 3.59 -4.22 -1.28
CA PHE A 193 2.45 -5.14 -1.19
C PHE A 193 2.95 -6.57 -1.05
N ASP A 194 2.26 -7.38 -0.27
CA ASP A 194 2.72 -8.75 0.03
C ASP A 194 2.76 -9.63 -1.23
N ASN A 195 1.74 -9.49 -2.07
CA ASN A 195 1.54 -10.26 -3.28
C ASN A 195 1.18 -9.37 -4.49
N GLY A 196 1.23 -9.98 -5.67
CA GLY A 196 1.02 -9.25 -6.93
C GLY A 196 -0.44 -8.86 -7.18
N ASP A 197 -1.42 -9.53 -6.58
CA ASP A 197 -2.82 -9.15 -6.68
C ASP A 197 -3.07 -7.84 -5.91
N ASP A 198 -2.62 -7.76 -4.66
CA ASP A 198 -2.68 -6.53 -3.86
C ASP A 198 -1.94 -5.38 -4.54
N ALA A 199 -0.79 -5.63 -5.17
CA ALA A 199 -0.06 -4.58 -5.90
C ALA A 199 -0.82 -4.07 -7.14
N ARG A 200 -1.51 -4.97 -7.87
CA ARG A 200 -2.37 -4.58 -9.00
C ARG A 200 -3.56 -3.76 -8.53
N ASP A 201 -4.18 -4.14 -7.41
CA ASP A 201 -5.26 -3.40 -6.79
C ASP A 201 -4.78 -2.05 -6.23
N GLY A 202 -3.59 -2.01 -5.64
CA GLY A 202 -2.93 -0.79 -5.20
C GLY A 202 -2.71 0.18 -6.36
N LYS A 203 -2.28 -0.31 -7.53
CA LYS A 203 -2.19 0.50 -8.75
C LYS A 203 -3.55 1.05 -9.20
N LEU A 204 -4.64 0.29 -9.06
CA LEU A 204 -5.99 0.79 -9.37
C LEU A 204 -6.38 1.96 -8.45
N VAL A 205 -6.05 1.86 -7.16
CA VAL A 205 -6.27 2.93 -6.19
C VAL A 205 -5.40 4.15 -6.52
N LEU A 206 -4.10 3.97 -6.67
CA LEU A 206 -3.16 5.07 -6.98
C LEU A 206 -3.51 5.76 -8.31
N ALA A 207 -4.06 5.05 -9.30
CA ALA A 207 -4.52 5.67 -10.54
C ALA A 207 -5.69 6.66 -10.36
N LYS A 208 -6.44 6.58 -9.25
CA LYS A 208 -7.52 7.53 -8.91
C LYS A 208 -7.03 8.85 -8.39
N TYR A 209 -5.83 8.87 -7.84
CA TYR A 209 -5.26 9.97 -7.10
C TYR A 209 -4.01 10.51 -7.79
N SER A 210 -3.39 11.54 -7.20
CA SER A 210 -2.16 12.14 -7.75
C SER A 210 -1.11 12.47 -6.69
N ARG A 211 -1.41 12.14 -5.42
CA ARG A 211 -0.51 12.30 -4.28
C ARG A 211 -0.61 11.04 -3.44
N ILE A 212 0.46 10.68 -2.75
CA ILE A 212 0.44 9.70 -1.67
C ILE A 212 0.95 10.40 -0.43
N CYS A 213 0.27 10.20 0.68
CA CYS A 213 0.49 10.94 1.91
C CYS A 213 0.58 9.98 3.08
N PHE A 214 1.44 10.28 4.05
CA PHE A 214 1.67 9.44 5.22
C PHE A 214 1.38 10.24 6.50
N VAL A 215 0.44 9.75 7.32
CA VAL A 215 0.14 10.30 8.65
C VAL A 215 0.68 9.36 9.72
N GLY A 216 1.35 9.91 10.74
CA GLY A 216 2.08 9.13 11.75
C GLY A 216 3.58 9.39 11.60
N GLY A 217 4.25 9.61 12.73
CA GLY A 217 5.51 10.36 12.81
C GLY A 217 6.66 9.88 11.91
N SER A 218 7.41 10.88 11.43
CA SER A 218 8.78 10.83 10.92
C SER A 218 9.82 10.50 12.01
N GLY A 219 9.46 9.63 12.97
CA GLY A 219 10.27 9.27 14.13
C GLY A 219 10.81 7.86 13.97
N ASP A 220 12.11 7.78 13.66
CA ASP A 220 12.95 6.58 13.70
C ASP A 220 12.44 5.43 12.80
N GLU A 221 12.99 5.33 11.58
CA GLU A 221 12.75 4.30 10.54
C GLU A 221 12.82 2.83 11.04
N SER A 222 13.20 2.60 12.30
CA SER A 222 13.31 1.29 12.95
C SER A 222 11.99 0.66 13.40
N GLN A 223 10.88 1.41 13.43
CA GLN A 223 9.57 0.85 13.75
C GLN A 223 8.61 1.15 12.61
N GLY A 224 8.55 0.24 11.63
CA GLY A 224 7.58 0.26 10.52
C GLY A 224 6.13 0.12 10.99
N GLN A 225 5.68 1.03 11.85
CA GLN A 225 4.42 0.99 12.57
C GLN A 225 3.52 2.14 12.12
N ASP A 226 2.42 1.73 11.51
CA ASP A 226 1.19 2.48 11.26
C ASP A 226 1.35 3.85 10.59
N GLN A 227 2.12 3.91 9.51
CA GLN A 227 1.99 4.99 8.55
C GLN A 227 0.70 4.80 7.76
N VAL A 228 -0.27 5.68 7.97
CA VAL A 228 -1.51 5.65 7.21
C VAL A 228 -1.25 6.31 5.87
N SER A 229 -1.13 5.48 4.84
CA SER A 229 -1.13 5.93 3.46
C SER A 229 -2.51 6.48 3.12
N PHE A 230 -2.57 7.61 2.43
CA PHE A 230 -3.78 8.05 1.76
C PHE A 230 -3.42 8.76 0.48
N SER A 231 -4.40 8.84 -0.42
CA SER A 231 -4.22 9.42 -1.73
C SER A 231 -5.45 10.26 -2.11
#